data_AF-A0A0W0RGG9-F1
#
_entry.id   AF-A0A0W0RGG9-F1
#
_cell.length_a   1.000
_cell.length_b   1.000
_cell.length_c   1.000
_cell.angle_alpha   90.00
_cell.angle_beta   90.00
_cell.angle_gamma   90.00
#
_symmetry.space_group_name_H-M   'P 1'
#
loop_
_entity.id
_entity.type
_entity.pdbx_description
1 polymer ?
#
loop_
_entity_poly.entity_id
_entity_poly.type
_entity_poly.pdbx_seq_one_letter_code
_entity_poly.pdbx_strand_id
1 'polypeptide(L)'
;GNSGLELALMRRYDAILIDKNLTQGFNYQELIVRIQKDSELNHATPIIIMTQHNDMHKMQEAMQCVKPFTKQDTLKLIDSVNRLKRNI
;
A
#
# COMPACT_ATOMS: atom_id res chain seq x y z
N GLY A 1 -19.11 -5.44 2.31
CA GLY A 1 -17.88 -5.45 3.14
C GLY A 1 -17.44 -4.01 3.35
N ASN A 2 -16.70 -3.72 4.42
CA ASN A 2 -16.20 -2.36 4.69
C ASN A 2 -15.21 -1.94 3.60
N SER A 3 -15.20 -0.66 3.25
CA SER A 3 -14.27 -0.12 2.26
C SER A 3 -12.82 -0.14 2.78
N GLY A 4 -11.84 -0.13 1.87
CA GLY A 4 -10.43 -0.07 2.26
C GLY A 4 -10.09 1.14 3.14
N LEU A 5 -10.75 2.27 2.92
CA LEU A 5 -10.59 3.47 3.74
C LEU A 5 -11.17 3.27 5.15
N GLU A 6 -12.37 2.73 5.29
CA GLU A 6 -12.98 2.46 6.61
C GLU A 6 -12.09 1.57 7.46
N LEU A 7 -11.52 0.51 6.88
CA LEU A 7 -10.60 -0.37 7.59
C LEU A 7 -9.35 0.39 8.07
N ALA A 8 -8.78 1.23 7.21
CA ALA A 8 -7.62 2.06 7.56
C ALA A 8 -7.94 3.11 8.62
N LEU A 9 -9.17 3.59 8.74
CA LEU A 9 -9.58 4.51 9.81
C LEU A 9 -9.76 3.80 11.16
N MET A 10 -10.13 2.52 11.14
CA MET A 10 -10.48 1.77 12.36
C MET A 10 -9.33 0.97 12.96
N ARG A 11 -8.27 0.66 12.20
CA ARG A 11 -7.19 -0.23 12.63
C ARG A 11 -5.84 0.23 12.10
N ARG A 12 -4.81 0.09 12.93
CA ARG A 12 -3.41 0.28 12.50
C ARG A 12 -2.92 -0.95 11.75
N TYR A 13 -2.22 -0.73 10.65
CA TYR A 13 -1.58 -1.76 9.86
C TYR A 13 -0.07 -1.58 9.80
N ASP A 14 0.61 -2.69 9.58
CA ASP A 14 2.06 -2.73 9.42
C ASP A 14 2.51 -2.30 8.02
N ALA A 15 1.66 -2.59 7.04
CA ALA A 15 1.75 -2.18 5.66
C ALA A 15 0.36 -2.28 5.02
N ILE A 16 0.11 -1.49 3.99
CA ILE A 16 -1.14 -1.51 3.22
C ILE A 16 -0.80 -1.80 1.76
N LEU A 17 -1.42 -2.84 1.19
CA LEU A 17 -1.30 -3.15 -0.23
C LEU A 17 -2.53 -2.60 -0.96
N ILE A 18 -2.32 -1.82 -2.02
CA ILE A 18 -3.39 -1.21 -2.81
C ILE A 18 -3.25 -1.62 -4.27
N ASP A 19 -4.32 -2.14 -4.87
CA ASP A 19 -4.34 -2.42 -6.30
C ASP A 19 -4.34 -1.12 -7.11
N LYS A 20 -3.46 -1.01 -8.11
CA LYS A 20 -3.43 0.12 -9.04
C LYS A 20 -4.74 0.24 -9.84
N ASN A 21 -5.37 -0.89 -10.13
CA ASN A 21 -6.54 -0.97 -11.01
C ASN A 21 -7.86 -1.01 -10.22
N LEU A 22 -7.96 -0.30 -9.08
CA LEU A 22 -9.24 -0.15 -8.38
C LEU A 22 -10.30 0.45 -9.32
N THR A 23 -11.41 -0.26 -9.50
CA THR A 23 -12.48 0.12 -10.45
C THR A 23 -13.73 0.71 -9.77
N GLN A 24 -13.80 0.69 -8.44
CA GLN A 24 -14.94 1.18 -7.68
C GLN A 24 -14.51 2.09 -6.54
N GLY A 25 -15.28 3.17 -6.31
CA GLY A 25 -14.97 4.17 -5.30
C GLY A 25 -13.78 5.04 -5.68
N PHE A 26 -12.91 5.31 -4.72
CA PHE A 26 -11.69 6.09 -4.95
C PHE A 26 -10.71 5.31 -5.84
N ASN A 27 -10.05 6.02 -6.75
CA ASN A 27 -8.86 5.47 -7.41
C ASN A 27 -7.74 5.27 -6.36
N TYR A 28 -6.73 4.48 -6.71
CA TYR A 28 -5.67 4.13 -5.76
C TYR A 28 -4.91 5.35 -5.21
N GLN A 29 -4.71 6.41 -6.01
CA GLN A 29 -4.01 7.62 -5.58
C GLN A 29 -4.83 8.41 -4.57
N GLU A 30 -6.12 8.56 -4.83
CA GLU A 30 -7.04 9.23 -3.91
C GLU A 30 -7.17 8.45 -2.60
N LEU A 31 -7.26 7.11 -2.68
CA LEU A 31 -7.28 6.27 -1.48
C LEU A 31 -6.00 6.43 -0.64
N ILE A 32 -4.82 6.49 -1.27
CA ILE A 32 -3.55 6.75 -0.57
C ILE A 32 -3.60 8.08 0.16
N VAL A 33 -3.99 9.15 -0.53
CA VAL A 33 -4.07 10.50 0.05
C VAL A 33 -5.04 10.54 1.23
N ARG A 34 -6.20 9.89 1.10
CA ARG A 34 -7.20 9.79 2.17
C ARG A 34 -6.70 9.01 3.36
N ILE A 35 -6.05 7.87 3.16
CA ILE A 35 -5.45 7.11 4.26
C ILE A 35 -4.39 7.96 4.98
N GLN A 36 -3.51 8.61 4.23
CA GLN A 36 -2.42 9.39 4.80
C GLN A 36 -2.89 10.64 5.55
N LYS A 37 -3.98 11.29 5.11
CA LYS A 37 -4.51 12.50 5.73
C LYS A 37 -5.53 12.24 6.82
N ASP A 38 -6.42 11.27 6.59
CA ASP A 38 -7.63 11.09 7.40
C ASP A 38 -7.44 9.98 8.46
N SER A 39 -6.48 9.06 8.28
CA SER A 39 -6.16 8.02 9.27
C SER A 39 -4.97 8.40 10.14
N GLU A 40 -5.25 8.85 11.37
CA GLU A 40 -4.20 9.06 12.39
C GLU A 40 -3.39 7.77 12.65
N LEU A 41 -4.05 6.61 12.55
CA LEU A 41 -3.45 5.29 12.75
C LEU A 41 -2.50 4.86 11.64
N ASN A 42 -2.71 5.35 10.41
CA ASN A 42 -1.98 4.89 9.23
C ASN A 42 -1.32 6.00 8.40
N HIS A 43 -1.23 7.22 8.92
CA HIS A 43 -0.65 8.37 8.19
C HIS A 43 0.77 8.11 7.69
N ALA A 44 1.57 7.36 8.46
CA ALA A 44 2.94 6.98 8.13
C ALA A 44 3.09 5.48 7.75
N THR A 45 1.98 4.75 7.61
CA THR A 45 2.03 3.32 7.27
C THR A 45 2.59 3.13 5.85
N PRO A 46 3.57 2.23 5.64
CA PRO A 46 4.07 1.93 4.31
C PRO A 46 2.94 1.45 3.38
N ILE A 47 2.77 2.14 2.25
CA ILE A 47 1.80 1.74 1.22
C ILE A 47 2.53 1.18 0.01
N ILE A 48 2.09 0.00 -0.44
CA ILE A 48 2.66 -0.72 -1.58
C ILE A 48 1.62 -0.84 -2.67
N ILE A 49 1.95 -0.35 -3.86
CA ILE A 49 1.06 -0.36 -5.01
C ILE A 49 1.24 -1.68 -5.77
N MET A 50 0.17 -2.45 -5.94
CA MET A 50 0.14 -3.65 -6.75
C MET A 50 -0.22 -3.32 -8.19
N THR A 51 0.66 -3.62 -9.13
CA THR A 51 0.52 -3.29 -10.57
C THR A 51 0.63 -4.55 -11.42
N GLN A 52 0.09 -4.55 -12.64
CA GLN A 52 0.25 -5.66 -13.60
C GLN A 52 1.56 -5.56 -14.40
N HIS A 53 2.08 -4.34 -14.55
CA HIS A 53 3.30 -4.06 -15.29
C HIS A 53 4.22 -3.18 -14.46
N ASN A 54 5.53 -3.33 -14.68
CA ASN A 54 6.53 -2.54 -13.98
C ASN A 54 6.58 -1.13 -14.60
N ASP A 55 5.72 -0.24 -14.13
CA ASP A 55 5.65 1.14 -14.62
C ASP A 55 6.71 2.01 -13.93
N MET A 56 7.98 1.70 -14.23
CA MET A 56 9.19 2.36 -13.72
C MET A 56 9.25 3.88 -14.02
N HIS A 57 8.39 4.38 -14.92
CA HIS A 57 8.54 5.72 -15.49
C HIS A 57 7.76 6.83 -14.78
N LYS A 58 6.89 6.55 -13.79
CA LYS A 58 5.96 7.59 -13.29
C LYS A 58 5.91 7.83 -11.78
N MET A 59 6.43 6.96 -10.92
CA MET A 59 6.44 7.23 -9.48
C MET A 59 7.73 6.71 -8.85
N GLN A 60 8.76 7.56 -8.77
CA GLN A 60 10.04 7.25 -8.13
C GLN A 60 9.94 7.05 -6.60
N GLU A 61 8.81 7.37 -5.97
CA GLU A 61 8.70 7.46 -4.51
C GLU A 61 7.83 6.38 -3.85
N ALA A 62 7.05 5.59 -4.60
CA ALA A 62 6.16 4.57 -4.02
C ALA A 62 6.73 3.17 -4.18
N MET A 63 6.70 2.35 -3.12
CA MET A 63 6.98 0.92 -3.21
C MET A 63 5.95 0.25 -4.12
N GLN A 64 6.42 -0.52 -5.12
CA GLN A 64 5.56 -1.22 -6.06
C GLN A 64 5.82 -2.72 -6.06
N CYS A 65 4.77 -3.47 -6.34
CA CYS A 65 4.78 -4.91 -6.48
C CYS A 65 4.07 -5.31 -7.79
N VAL A 66 4.74 -6.09 -8.65
CA VAL A 66 4.15 -6.56 -9.91
C VAL A 66 3.40 -7.87 -9.67
N LYS A 67 2.19 -7.99 -10.21
CA LYS A 67 1.35 -9.18 -10.22
C LYS A 67 1.72 -10.11 -11.41
N PRO A 68 1.64 -11.44 -11.27
CA PRO A 68 1.29 -12.19 -10.06
C PRO A 68 2.42 -12.16 -9.03
N PHE A 69 2.05 -12.10 -7.75
CA PHE A 69 3.02 -12.06 -6.67
C PHE A 69 3.26 -13.46 -6.12
N THR A 70 4.52 -13.88 -6.08
CA THR A 70 4.88 -15.21 -5.58
C THR A 70 5.05 -15.20 -4.06
N LYS A 71 5.04 -16.39 -3.44
CA LYS A 71 5.37 -16.53 -2.01
C LYS A 71 6.73 -15.93 -1.68
N GLN A 72 7.71 -16.04 -2.58
CA GLN A 72 9.05 -15.50 -2.37
C GLN A 72 9.02 -13.97 -2.35
N ASP A 73 8.22 -13.36 -3.22
CA ASP A 73 8.05 -11.92 -3.23
C ASP A 73 7.34 -11.45 -1.94
N THR A 74 6.40 -12.25 -1.40
CA THR A 74 5.77 -11.97 -0.08
C THR A 74 6.78 -11.89 1.03
N LEU A 75 7.71 -12.84 1.08
CA LEU A 75 8.75 -12.87 2.10
C LEU A 75 9.67 -11.64 1.98
N LYS A 76 10.06 -11.26 0.76
CA LYS A 76 10.85 -10.03 0.51
C LYS A 76 10.12 -8.77 0.95
N LEU A 77 8.81 -8.69 0.72
CA LEU A 77 8.00 -7.55 1.14
C LEU A 77 7.93 -7.47 2.67
N ILE A 78 7.66 -8.60 3.35
CA ILE A 78 7.64 -8.67 4.81
C ILE A 78 8.98 -8.24 5.40
N ASP A 79 10.09 -8.74 4.86
CA ASP A 79 11.44 -8.35 5.28
C ASP A 79 11.69 -6.86 5.09
N SER A 80 11.20 -6.29 3.97
CA SER A 80 11.32 -4.85 3.68
C SER A 80 10.54 -4.01 4.69
N VAL A 81 9.28 -4.38 4.97
CA VAL A 81 8.44 -3.71 5.98
C VAL A 81 9.06 -3.80 7.37
N ASN A 82 9.60 -4.96 7.74
CA ASN A 82 10.28 -5.15 9.02
C ASN A 82 11.54 -4.29 9.15
N ARG A 83 12.27 -4.05 8.05
CA ARG A 83 13.42 -3.13 8.04
C ARG A 83 12.99 -1.67 8.20
N LEU A 84 11.93 -1.25 7.49
CA LEU A 84 11.39 0.10 7.61
C LEU A 84 10.99 0.43 9.05
N LYS A 85 10.29 -0.50 9.71
CA LYS A 85 9.85 -0.34 11.10
C LYS A 85 10.98 -0.22 12.14
N ARG A 86 12.18 -0.74 11.84
CA ARG A 86 13.33 -0.62 12.76
C ARG A 86 14.02 0.74 12.69
N ASN A 87 13.74 1.51 11.64
CA ASN A 87 14.36 2.81 11.39
C ASN A 87 13.45 4.00 11.75
N ILE A 88 12.30 3.73 12.38
CA ILE A 88 11.32 4.70 12.89
C ILE A 88 11.28 4.54 14.42
#